data_AF-A0ABD1CIT2-F1
#
_entry.id   AF-A0ABD1CIT2-F1
#
_cell.length_a   1.000
_cell.length_b   1.000
_cell.length_c   1.000
_cell.angle_alpha   90.00
_cell.angle_beta   90.00
_cell.angle_gamma   90.00
#
_symmetry.space_group_name_H-M   'P 1'
#
loop_
_entity.id
_entity.type
_entity.pdbx_description
1 polymer ?
#
loop_
_entity_poly.entity_id
_entity_poly.type
_entity_poly.pdbx_seq_one_letter_code
_entity_poly.pdbx_strand_id
1 'polypeptide(L)'
;MAAAGRAIEVSSRIDRWMRGTGGESWEQAIQEIIGHGSRNALSVGSIQLPVDYLRPYRSLPIPSDLCRTTARWCTASPEEKDKCDVLRTAALTTGIFPTIECPVDTTSRMTCMNEIANNRSDFTGTDCSFGYLARQ
;
A
#
# COMPACT_ATOMS: atom_id res chain seq x y z
N MET A 1 -28.07 -0.94 -7.03
CA MET A 1 -28.38 -2.33 -7.46
C MET A 1 -27.41 -2.86 -8.53
N ALA A 2 -27.02 -2.09 -9.55
CA ALA A 2 -26.10 -2.55 -10.61
C ALA A 2 -24.70 -3.00 -10.12
N ALA A 3 -24.11 -2.32 -9.12
CA ALA A 3 -22.79 -2.66 -8.58
C ALA A 3 -22.78 -4.00 -7.80
N ALA A 4 -23.87 -4.31 -7.09
CA ALA A 4 -24.00 -5.56 -6.33
C ALA A 4 -24.07 -6.78 -7.25
N GLY A 5 -24.80 -6.67 -8.38
CA GLY A 5 -24.84 -7.73 -9.39
C GLY A 5 -23.47 -8.04 -9.99
N ARG A 6 -22.68 -6.99 -10.30
CA ARG A 6 -21.30 -7.16 -10.78
C ARG A 6 -20.40 -7.84 -9.74
N ALA A 7 -20.52 -7.50 -8.46
CA ALA A 7 -19.71 -8.11 -7.41
C ALA A 7 -19.99 -9.62 -7.28
N ILE A 8 -21.27 -10.02 -7.34
CA ILE A 8 -21.68 -11.43 -7.32
C ILE A 8 -21.12 -12.18 -8.53
N GLU A 9 -21.24 -11.60 -9.73
CA GLU A 9 -20.71 -12.18 -10.95
C GLU A 9 -19.19 -12.40 -10.87
N VAL A 10 -18.45 -11.36 -10.46
CA VAL A 10 -16.98 -11.43 -10.31
C VAL A 10 -16.59 -12.49 -9.28
N SER A 11 -17.27 -12.54 -8.13
CA SER A 11 -17.01 -13.55 -7.09
C SER A 11 -17.16 -14.97 -7.64
N SER A 12 -18.25 -15.24 -8.38
CA SER A 12 -18.49 -16.56 -8.96
C SER A 12 -17.43 -16.99 -9.98
N ARG A 13 -16.88 -16.04 -10.73
CA ARG A 13 -15.81 -16.28 -11.71
C ARG A 13 -14.48 -16.56 -11.03
N ILE A 14 -14.14 -15.79 -9.99
CA ILE A 14 -12.92 -15.98 -9.20
C ILE A 14 -12.93 -17.34 -8.50
N ASP A 15 -14.05 -17.72 -7.86
CA ASP A 15 -14.17 -19.03 -7.20
C ASP A 15 -13.96 -20.20 -8.17
N ARG A 16 -14.53 -20.09 -9.36
CA ARG A 16 -14.35 -21.11 -10.41
C ARG A 16 -12.89 -21.16 -10.88
N TRP A 17 -12.28 -20.01 -11.10
CA TRP A 17 -10.91 -19.91 -11.56
C TRP A 17 -9.92 -20.45 -10.53
N MET A 18 -10.03 -20.05 -9.25
CA MET A 18 -9.11 -20.48 -8.19
C MET A 18 -9.23 -21.99 -7.85
N ARG A 19 -10.38 -22.62 -8.11
CA ARG A 19 -10.57 -24.07 -7.92
C ARG A 19 -10.17 -24.90 -9.14
N GLY A 20 -10.09 -24.27 -10.32
CA GLY A 20 -9.74 -24.95 -11.56
C GLY A 20 -8.26 -25.31 -11.61
N THR A 21 -7.94 -26.58 -11.87
CA THR A 21 -6.56 -27.07 -12.03
C THR A 21 -6.05 -27.01 -13.49
N GLY A 22 -6.79 -26.34 -14.38
CA GLY A 22 -6.49 -26.24 -15.80
C GLY A 22 -6.66 -24.81 -16.30
N GLY A 23 -5.53 -24.12 -16.46
CA GLY A 23 -5.39 -22.79 -17.06
C GLY A 23 -4.03 -22.69 -17.75
N GLU A 24 -3.80 -21.65 -18.54
CA GLU A 24 -2.48 -21.39 -19.13
C GLU A 24 -1.44 -21.13 -18.01
N SER A 25 -0.16 -21.04 -18.38
CA SER A 25 0.93 -20.93 -17.41
C SER A 25 0.85 -19.66 -16.56
N TRP A 26 0.29 -18.57 -17.09
CA TRP A 26 0.16 -17.32 -16.37
C TRP A 26 -0.95 -17.36 -15.33
N GLU A 27 -2.08 -18.03 -15.59
CA GLU A 27 -3.13 -18.21 -14.60
C GLU A 27 -2.62 -18.97 -13.39
N GLN A 28 -1.85 -20.03 -13.62
CA GLN A 28 -1.24 -20.82 -12.55
C GLN A 28 -0.27 -19.99 -11.73
N ALA A 29 0.57 -19.17 -12.39
CA ALA A 29 1.48 -18.26 -11.71
C ALA A 29 0.73 -17.27 -10.81
N ILE A 30 -0.39 -16.68 -11.28
CA ILE A 30 -1.17 -15.75 -10.45
C ILE A 30 -1.86 -16.49 -9.30
N GLN A 31 -2.39 -17.70 -9.53
CA GLN A 31 -2.98 -18.53 -8.45
C GLN A 31 -1.95 -18.83 -7.35
N GLU A 32 -0.70 -19.13 -7.73
CA GLU A 32 0.39 -19.36 -6.77
C GLU A 32 0.76 -18.09 -5.98
N ILE A 33 0.86 -16.95 -6.66
CA ILE A 33 1.18 -15.65 -6.04
C ILE A 33 0.09 -15.24 -5.06
N ILE A 34 -1.18 -15.25 -5.48
CA ILE A 34 -2.32 -14.82 -4.64
C ILE A 34 -2.58 -15.82 -3.52
N GLY A 35 -2.53 -17.10 -3.82
CA GLY A 35 -2.75 -18.17 -2.85
C GLY A 35 -1.62 -18.29 -1.84
N HIS A 36 -0.46 -17.65 -2.07
CA HIS A 36 0.77 -17.91 -1.33
C HIS A 36 1.06 -19.43 -1.23
N GLY A 37 0.83 -20.17 -2.33
CA GLY A 37 0.91 -21.63 -2.38
C GLY A 37 -0.32 -22.41 -1.88
N SER A 38 -1.33 -21.74 -1.31
CA SER A 38 -2.64 -22.35 -1.00
C SER A 38 -3.51 -22.45 -2.25
N ARG A 39 -3.89 -23.68 -2.63
CA ARG A 39 -4.87 -23.94 -3.71
C ARG A 39 -6.33 -23.85 -3.23
N ASN A 40 -6.55 -23.54 -1.95
CA ASN A 40 -7.88 -23.49 -1.36
C ASN A 40 -8.37 -22.05 -1.32
N ALA A 41 -9.21 -21.67 -2.29
CA ALA A 41 -10.01 -20.47 -2.17
C ALA A 41 -11.04 -20.64 -1.04
N LEU A 42 -10.97 -19.77 -0.04
CA LEU A 42 -12.00 -19.66 0.98
C LEU A 42 -13.26 -19.09 0.33
N SER A 43 -14.33 -19.88 0.30
CA SER A 43 -15.62 -19.40 -0.19
C SER A 43 -16.18 -18.40 0.82
N VAL A 44 -16.45 -17.19 0.37
CA VAL A 44 -16.99 -16.13 1.23
C VAL A 44 -18.52 -16.27 1.24
N GLY A 45 -19.10 -16.59 2.40
CA GLY A 45 -20.55 -16.78 2.54
C GLY A 45 -21.39 -15.51 2.36
N SER A 46 -20.78 -14.33 2.47
CA SER A 46 -21.44 -13.04 2.24
C SER A 46 -20.47 -12.02 1.65
N ILE A 47 -20.82 -11.41 0.52
CA ILE A 47 -20.05 -10.30 -0.05
C ILE A 47 -20.26 -9.08 0.84
N GLN A 48 -19.18 -8.62 1.46
CA GLN A 48 -19.16 -7.45 2.33
C GLN A 48 -18.16 -6.43 1.81
N LEU A 49 -18.29 -5.19 2.24
CA LEU A 49 -17.24 -4.21 2.02
C LEU A 49 -15.97 -4.67 2.77
N PRO A 50 -14.76 -4.46 2.21
CA PRO A 50 -13.52 -4.87 2.87
C PRO A 50 -13.39 -4.35 4.31
N VAL A 51 -13.85 -3.13 4.57
CA VAL A 51 -13.86 -2.55 5.92
C VAL A 51 -14.78 -3.32 6.88
N ASP A 52 -15.96 -3.75 6.43
CA ASP A 52 -16.92 -4.49 7.27
C ASP A 52 -16.42 -5.90 7.56
N TYR A 53 -15.76 -6.52 6.59
CA TYR A 53 -15.13 -7.83 6.78
C TYR A 53 -13.98 -7.77 7.80
N LEU A 54 -13.17 -6.71 7.79
CA LEU A 54 -11.99 -6.58 8.66
C LEU A 54 -12.32 -6.12 10.09
N ARG A 55 -13.38 -5.32 10.27
CA ARG A 55 -13.79 -4.73 11.56
C ARG A 55 -13.81 -5.70 12.75
N PRO A 56 -14.33 -6.94 12.62
CA PRO A 56 -14.37 -7.89 13.75
C PRO A 56 -12.99 -8.43 14.14
N TYR A 57 -12.04 -8.47 13.21
CA TYR A 57 -10.74 -9.14 13.40
C TYR A 57 -9.62 -8.16 13.77
N ARG A 58 -9.72 -6.90 13.35
CA ARG A 58 -8.74 -5.86 13.67
C ARG A 58 -9.35 -4.47 13.65
N SER A 59 -8.89 -3.63 14.56
CA SER A 59 -9.05 -2.19 14.44
C SER A 59 -8.19 -1.68 13.29
N LEU A 60 -8.78 -0.94 12.36
CA LEU A 60 -7.99 -0.19 11.39
C LEU A 60 -7.32 0.98 12.14
N PRO A 61 -5.98 1.13 12.02
CA PRO A 61 -5.29 2.23 12.69
C PRO A 61 -5.86 3.56 12.18
N ILE A 62 -6.46 4.32 13.09
CA ILE A 62 -6.86 5.69 12.83
C ILE A 62 -5.56 6.50 12.98
N PRO A 63 -5.09 7.20 11.92
CA PRO A 63 -3.96 8.11 12.07
C PRO A 63 -4.31 9.10 13.18
N SER A 64 -3.65 8.97 14.33
CA SER A 64 -3.88 9.80 15.51
C SER A 64 -2.58 10.51 15.84
N ASP A 65 -2.67 11.84 15.92
CA ASP A 65 -1.55 12.78 15.98
C ASP A 65 -0.91 12.90 17.38
N LEU A 66 -1.20 11.96 18.27
CA LEU A 66 -0.62 11.92 19.61
C LEU A 66 0.81 11.35 19.50
N CYS A 67 1.80 12.25 19.45
CA CYS A 67 3.26 12.03 19.54
C CYS A 67 4.09 11.97 18.23
N ARG A 68 3.77 12.74 17.17
CA ARG A 68 4.52 12.68 15.88
C ARG A 68 4.62 11.23 15.37
N THR A 69 3.47 10.58 15.31
CA THR A 69 3.30 9.19 14.81
C THR A 69 3.33 9.12 13.28
N THR A 70 3.74 10.20 12.64
CA THR A 70 3.88 10.34 11.19
C THR A 70 5.33 10.53 10.81
N ALA A 71 5.77 9.81 9.79
CA ALA A 71 7.06 9.98 9.14
C ALA A 71 6.83 10.59 7.75
N ARG A 72 7.21 11.86 7.60
CA ARG A 72 7.04 12.63 6.35
C ARG A 72 8.17 12.31 5.40
N TRP A 73 7.88 11.49 4.40
CA TRP A 73 8.80 11.17 3.32
C TRP A 73 8.73 12.27 2.25
N CYS A 74 9.86 12.95 2.01
CA CYS A 74 10.03 13.81 0.85
C CYS A 74 10.43 13.01 -0.39
N THR A 75 9.61 13.10 -1.42
CA THR A 75 9.80 12.46 -2.73
C THR A 75 10.35 13.47 -3.73
N ALA A 76 11.36 13.06 -4.50
CA ALA A 76 12.09 13.91 -5.45
C ALA A 76 11.58 13.79 -6.90
N SER A 77 10.59 12.93 -7.16
CA SER A 77 9.94 12.81 -8.46
C SER A 77 8.47 12.40 -8.32
N PRO A 78 7.65 12.59 -9.37
CA PRO A 78 6.28 12.08 -9.40
C PRO A 78 6.19 10.56 -9.23
N GLU A 79 7.12 9.81 -9.80
CA GLU A 79 7.15 8.35 -9.67
C GLU A 79 7.50 7.91 -8.23
N GLU A 80 8.36 8.65 -7.54
CA GLU A 80 8.59 8.43 -6.11
C GLU A 80 7.37 8.79 -5.26
N LYS A 81 6.62 9.84 -5.65
CA LYS A 81 5.37 10.21 -4.99
C LYS A 81 4.33 9.10 -5.11
N ASP A 82 4.14 8.54 -6.30
CA ASP A 82 3.24 7.40 -6.52
C ASP A 82 3.63 6.19 -5.67
N LYS A 83 4.95 5.88 -5.62
CA LYS A 83 5.48 4.80 -4.76
C LYS A 83 5.23 5.07 -3.28
N CYS A 84 5.39 6.32 -2.84
CA CYS A 84 5.15 6.72 -1.47
C CYS A 84 3.67 6.54 -1.08
N ASP A 85 2.74 6.88 -1.96
CA ASP A 85 1.29 6.74 -1.69
C ASP A 85 0.87 5.28 -1.57
N VAL A 86 1.42 4.41 -2.43
CA VAL A 86 1.22 2.96 -2.34
C VAL A 86 1.83 2.43 -1.03
N LEU A 87 3.06 2.84 -0.69
CA LEU A 87 3.73 2.40 0.53
C LEU A 87 2.97 2.87 1.78
N ARG A 88 2.49 4.12 1.82
CA ARG A 88 1.67 4.66 2.91
C ARG A 88 0.45 3.79 3.17
N THR A 89 -0.24 3.40 2.10
CA THR A 89 -1.45 2.58 2.20
C THR A 89 -1.10 1.16 2.67
N ALA A 90 -0.05 0.56 2.12
CA ALA A 90 0.41 -0.78 2.52
C ALA A 90 0.90 -0.82 3.98
N ALA A 91 1.62 0.20 4.43
CA ALA A 91 2.07 0.34 5.82
C ALA A 91 0.87 0.40 6.77
N LEU A 92 -0.15 1.18 6.44
CA LEU A 92 -1.37 1.30 7.23
C LEU A 92 -2.13 -0.04 7.31
N THR A 93 -2.28 -0.74 6.18
CA THR A 93 -2.99 -2.03 6.14
C THR A 93 -2.19 -3.16 6.77
N THR A 94 -0.87 -3.07 6.86
CA THR A 94 -0.02 -4.06 7.55
C THR A 94 0.22 -3.74 9.03
N GLY A 95 -0.21 -2.56 9.50
CA GLY A 95 -0.06 -2.15 10.90
C GLY A 95 1.35 -1.64 11.24
N ILE A 96 2.10 -1.16 10.24
CA ILE A 96 3.40 -0.53 10.42
C ILE A 96 3.22 0.86 11.03
N PHE A 97 4.03 1.15 12.05
CA PHE A 97 4.13 2.46 12.70
C PHE A 97 5.60 2.93 12.76
N PRO A 98 5.88 4.24 12.67
CA PRO A 98 4.95 5.35 12.46
C PRO A 98 4.27 5.30 11.08
N THR A 99 3.10 5.93 10.97
CA THR A 99 2.40 6.06 9.68
C THR A 99 3.22 6.93 8.72
N ILE A 100 3.17 6.65 7.43
CA ILE A 100 3.95 7.41 6.44
C ILE A 100 3.09 8.54 5.86
N GLU A 101 3.69 9.70 5.63
CA GLU A 101 3.08 10.80 4.88
C GLU A 101 3.94 11.21 3.71
N CYS A 102 3.31 11.67 2.63
CA CYS A 102 3.98 12.10 1.40
C CYS A 102 3.58 13.56 1.13
N PRO A 103 4.07 14.55 1.91
CA PRO A 103 3.51 15.90 1.92
C PRO A 103 4.03 16.82 0.80
N VAL A 104 5.15 16.49 0.15
CA VAL A 104 5.80 17.41 -0.79
C VAL A 104 5.91 16.80 -2.19
N ASP A 105 5.30 17.47 -3.17
CA ASP A 105 5.55 17.24 -4.58
C ASP A 105 6.80 18.03 -4.99
N THR A 106 7.98 17.54 -4.59
CA THR A 106 9.24 18.11 -5.10
C THR A 106 9.68 17.38 -6.36
N THR A 107 10.41 18.09 -7.21
CA THR A 107 11.03 17.54 -8.42
C THR A 107 12.55 17.41 -8.30
N SER A 108 13.11 17.58 -7.08
CA SER A 108 14.56 17.56 -6.89
C SER A 108 15.00 17.11 -5.50
N ARG A 109 16.08 16.32 -5.46
CA ARG A 109 16.79 15.89 -4.25
C ARG A 109 17.17 17.04 -3.33
N MET A 110 17.69 18.12 -3.91
CA MET A 110 18.20 19.25 -3.15
C MET A 110 17.05 20.01 -2.49
N THR A 111 15.88 20.06 -3.15
CA THR A 111 14.66 20.58 -2.54
C THR A 111 14.29 19.75 -1.32
N CYS A 112 14.29 18.42 -1.41
CA CYS A 112 14.03 17.57 -0.24
C CYS A 112 15.03 17.77 0.91
N MET A 113 16.32 17.93 0.64
CA MET A 113 17.31 18.24 1.69
C MET A 113 16.99 19.57 2.37
N ASN A 114 16.60 20.58 1.59
CA ASN A 114 16.15 21.86 2.13
C ASN A 114 14.83 21.72 2.93
N GLU A 115 13.87 20.93 2.46
CA GLU A 115 12.63 20.65 3.20
C GLU A 115 12.89 19.99 4.56
N ILE A 116 13.86 19.06 4.62
CA ILE A 116 14.30 18.41 5.86
C ILE A 116 14.98 19.42 6.79
N ALA A 117 15.91 20.24 6.27
CA ALA A 117 16.57 21.29 7.04
C ALA A 117 15.57 22.31 7.63
N ASN A 118 14.48 22.58 6.93
CA ASN A 118 13.39 23.44 7.38
C ASN A 118 12.31 22.70 8.20
N ASN A 119 12.54 21.45 8.61
CA ASN A 119 11.61 20.63 9.41
C ASN A 119 10.22 20.44 8.75
N ARG A 120 10.14 20.56 7.42
CA ARG A 120 8.92 20.34 6.61
C ARG A 120 8.81 18.89 6.12
N SER A 121 9.90 18.13 6.16
CA SER A 121 9.96 16.69 5.92
C SER A 121 10.89 16.03 6.92
N ASP A 122 10.78 14.71 7.11
CA ASP A 122 11.57 13.97 8.10
C ASP A 122 12.71 13.18 7.45
N PHE A 123 12.48 12.62 6.25
CA PHE A 123 13.51 11.87 5.53
C PHE A 123 13.32 11.89 4.00
N THR A 124 14.40 11.58 3.29
CA THR A 124 14.42 11.29 1.85
C THR A 124 15.54 10.28 1.59
N GLY A 125 15.39 9.40 0.62
CA GLY A 125 16.38 8.35 0.40
C GLY A 125 17.44 8.77 -0.62
N THR A 126 18.54 9.40 -0.22
CA THR A 126 19.58 9.99 -1.12
C THR A 126 20.66 9.03 -1.65
N ASP A 127 21.29 9.37 -2.78
CA ASP A 127 22.51 8.71 -3.26
C ASP A 127 23.73 9.17 -2.45
N CYS A 128 24.74 8.30 -2.36
CA CYS A 128 25.96 8.57 -1.57
C CYS A 128 26.73 9.82 -2.03
N SER A 129 26.64 10.19 -3.32
CA SER A 129 27.28 11.39 -3.88
C SER A 129 26.81 12.68 -3.20
N PHE A 130 25.58 12.71 -2.69
CA PHE A 130 25.02 13.85 -1.97
C PHE A 130 25.23 13.77 -0.45
N GLY A 131 25.88 12.73 0.06
CA GLY A 131 26.01 12.51 1.50
C GLY A 131 26.74 13.63 2.25
N TYR A 132 27.71 14.29 1.60
CA TYR A 132 28.36 15.47 2.17
C TYR A 132 27.42 16.67 2.26
N LEU A 133 26.60 16.90 1.22
CA LEU A 133 25.65 18.01 1.16
C LEU A 133 24.50 17.81 2.16
N ALA A 134 24.04 16.58 2.34
CA ALA A 134 22.94 16.26 3.24
C ALA A 134 23.27 16.44 4.74
N ARG A 135 24.55 16.64 5.09
CA ARG A 135 25.02 16.82 6.49
C ARG A 135 25.23 18.28 6.88
N GLN A 136 25.17 19.20 5.92
CA GLN A 136 25.23 20.64 6.19
C GLN A 136 23.85 21.16 6.56
#